data_AF-A0A2Z2MFF3-F1
#
_entry.id   AF-A0A2Z2MFF3-F1
#
_cell.length_a   1.000
_cell.length_b   1.000
_cell.length_c   1.000
_cell.angle_alpha   90.00
_cell.angle_beta   90.00
_cell.angle_gamma   90.00
#
_symmetry.space_group_name_H-M   'P 1'
#
loop_
_entity.id
_entity.type
_entity.pdbx_description
1 polymer ?
#
loop_
_entity_poly.entity_id
_entity_poly.type
_entity_poly.pdbx_seq_one_letter_code
_entity_poly.pdbx_strand_id
1 'polypeptide(L)'
;MRIPNYGEIMAQTVLFDLNGTLGESGRVDEETKHLLERLADKYTVVVLSADTFGTLGEEFRGLPVRIERVSNGAEKDEIARGYEPYIAVGNGNNDVAMLEGAELAFCVVGPEGATIDALLASDVVVKDVKDAIAMLLDERKLIATLRG
;
A
#
# COMPACT_ATOMS: atom_id res chain seq x y z
N MET A 1 -15.92 4.97 3.51
CA MET A 1 -16.36 3.61 3.89
C MET A 1 -16.56 3.55 5.40
N ARG A 2 -17.66 3.00 5.91
CA ARG A 2 -17.89 2.90 7.36
C ARG A 2 -17.80 1.46 7.85
N ILE A 3 -16.96 1.21 8.85
CA ILE A 3 -16.76 -0.09 9.48
C ILE A 3 -17.32 -0.04 10.91
N PRO A 4 -18.30 -0.90 11.28
CA PRO A 4 -18.83 -0.95 12.63
C PRO A 4 -17.72 -1.14 13.68
N ASN A 5 -17.77 -0.43 14.81
CA ASN A 5 -16.81 -0.50 15.93
C ASN A 5 -15.33 -0.17 15.62
N TYR A 6 -14.95 -0.03 14.35
CA TYR A 6 -13.61 0.43 13.94
C TYR A 6 -13.59 1.93 13.65
N GLY A 7 -14.51 2.42 12.81
CA GLY A 7 -14.54 3.83 12.43
C GLY A 7 -15.05 4.08 11.01
N GLU A 8 -14.90 5.31 10.55
CA GLU A 8 -15.11 5.70 9.17
C GLU A 8 -13.75 5.92 8.51
N ILE A 9 -13.57 5.34 7.31
CA ILE A 9 -12.38 5.50 6.47
C ILE A 9 -12.76 6.42 5.30
N MET A 10 -12.17 7.60 5.25
CA MET A 10 -12.43 8.65 4.27
C MET A 10 -11.40 8.70 3.14
N ALA A 11 -10.23 8.09 3.35
CA ALA A 11 -9.12 8.04 2.42
C ALA A 11 -9.54 7.70 0.98
N GLN A 12 -9.11 8.55 0.05
CA GLN A 12 -9.30 8.39 -1.40
C GLN A 12 -8.00 8.03 -2.12
N THR A 13 -6.89 7.96 -1.38
CA THR A 13 -5.56 7.63 -1.90
C THR A 13 -5.06 6.35 -1.24
N VAL A 14 -4.45 5.46 -2.03
CA VAL A 14 -3.73 4.28 -1.55
C VAL A 14 -2.27 4.41 -1.92
N LEU A 15 -1.42 4.40 -0.91
CA LEU A 15 0.04 4.47 -1.01
C LEU A 15 0.62 3.07 -0.89
N PHE A 16 1.48 2.70 -1.82
CA PHE A 16 2.17 1.41 -1.83
C PHE A 16 3.68 1.60 -1.79
N ASP A 17 4.37 0.84 -0.95
CA ASP A 17 5.77 0.51 -1.23
C ASP A 17 5.88 -0.46 -2.43
N LEU A 18 7.06 -0.51 -3.05
CA LEU A 18 7.34 -1.41 -4.17
C LEU A 18 7.90 -2.78 -3.72
N ASN A 19 9.08 -2.81 -3.10
CA ASN A 19 9.86 -4.04 -2.93
C ASN A 19 9.50 -4.74 -1.62
N GLY A 20 9.11 -6.01 -1.70
CA GLY A 20 8.54 -6.75 -0.57
C GLY A 20 7.06 -6.43 -0.33
N THR A 21 6.48 -5.51 -1.12
CA THR A 21 5.07 -5.12 -1.06
C THR A 21 4.36 -5.41 -2.38
N LEU A 22 4.50 -4.55 -3.40
CA LEU A 22 3.87 -4.77 -4.72
C LEU A 22 4.59 -5.84 -5.55
N GLY A 23 5.86 -6.05 -5.30
CA GLY A 23 6.67 -6.99 -6.05
C GLY A 23 8.06 -7.17 -5.45
N GLU A 24 8.93 -7.79 -6.22
CA GLU A 24 10.29 -8.15 -5.79
C GLU A 24 11.29 -7.61 -6.81
N SER A 25 12.42 -7.07 -6.32
CA SER A 25 13.50 -6.56 -7.18
C SER A 25 13.04 -5.59 -8.29
N GLY A 26 12.07 -4.73 -7.96
CA GLY A 26 11.53 -3.70 -8.84
C GLY A 26 10.60 -4.21 -9.93
N ARG A 27 10.12 -5.46 -9.85
CA ARG A 27 9.19 -6.06 -10.81
C ARG A 27 7.86 -6.41 -10.16
N VAL A 28 6.77 -6.15 -10.86
CA VAL A 28 5.40 -6.43 -10.42
C VAL A 28 4.80 -7.43 -11.39
N ASP A 29 4.15 -8.47 -10.87
CA ASP A 29 3.50 -9.46 -11.72
C ASP A 29 2.25 -8.88 -12.42
N GLU A 30 1.85 -9.49 -13.54
CA GLU A 30 0.76 -8.99 -14.37
C GLU A 30 -0.62 -9.03 -13.68
N GLU A 31 -0.84 -9.98 -12.76
CA GLU A 31 -2.08 -10.04 -11.99
C GLU A 31 -2.17 -8.85 -11.03
N THR A 32 -1.08 -8.53 -10.33
CA THR A 32 -0.99 -7.36 -9.46
C THR A 32 -1.18 -6.06 -10.26
N LYS A 33 -0.57 -5.93 -11.45
CA LYS A 33 -0.79 -4.76 -12.32
C LYS A 33 -2.26 -4.59 -12.70
N HIS A 34 -2.93 -5.66 -13.12
CA HIS A 34 -4.35 -5.62 -13.45
C HIS A 34 -5.22 -5.24 -12.25
N LEU A 35 -4.85 -5.68 -11.05
CA LEU A 35 -5.53 -5.29 -9.82
C LEU A 35 -5.33 -3.80 -9.49
N LEU A 36 -4.15 -3.25 -9.74
CA LEU A 36 -3.88 -1.81 -9.59
C LEU A 36 -4.72 -0.97 -10.56
N GLU A 37 -4.90 -1.39 -11.81
CA GLU A 37 -5.80 -0.71 -12.77
C GLU A 37 -7.23 -0.64 -12.22
N ARG A 38 -7.76 -1.77 -11.74
CA ARG A 38 -9.10 -1.83 -11.16
C ARG A 38 -9.22 -1.03 -9.86
N LEU A 39 -8.14 -0.95 -9.09
CA LEU A 39 -8.11 -0.14 -7.87
C LEU A 39 -8.13 1.35 -8.20
N ALA A 40 -7.46 1.75 -9.30
CA ALA A 40 -7.42 3.12 -9.77
C ALA A 40 -8.79 3.67 -10.22
N ASP A 41 -9.75 2.80 -10.55
CA ASP A 41 -11.14 3.21 -10.81
C ASP A 41 -11.85 3.75 -9.56
N LYS A 42 -11.34 3.42 -8.35
CA LYS A 42 -11.93 3.80 -7.06
C LYS A 42 -11.06 4.75 -6.24
N TYR A 43 -9.73 4.65 -6.37
CA TYR A 43 -8.78 5.37 -5.55
C TYR A 43 -7.71 6.04 -6.42
N THR A 44 -7.11 7.11 -5.92
CA THR A 44 -5.81 7.54 -6.42
C THR A 44 -4.76 6.55 -5.93
N VAL A 45 -4.09 5.87 -6.85
CA VAL A 45 -3.02 4.90 -6.51
C VAL A 45 -1.66 5.55 -6.68
N VAL A 46 -0.84 5.50 -5.63
CA VAL A 46 0.51 6.08 -5.61
C VAL A 46 1.51 5.01 -5.17
N VAL A 47 2.59 4.87 -5.92
CA VAL A 47 3.71 3.98 -5.58
C VAL A 47 4.89 4.83 -5.15
N LEU A 48 5.37 4.60 -3.93
CA LEU A 48 6.55 5.25 -3.36
C LEU A 48 7.73 4.28 -3.41
N SER A 49 8.80 4.65 -4.10
CA SER A 49 9.97 3.78 -4.23
C SER A 49 11.27 4.55 -4.42
N ALA A 50 12.36 3.97 -3.92
CA ALA A 50 13.72 4.47 -4.15
C ALA A 50 14.23 4.24 -5.59
N ASP A 51 13.50 3.48 -6.40
CA ASP A 51 13.90 3.11 -7.77
C ASP A 51 15.34 2.58 -7.87
N THR A 52 15.77 1.79 -6.89
CA THR A 52 17.16 1.29 -6.82
C THR A 52 17.56 0.48 -8.05
N PHE A 53 16.59 -0.11 -8.75
CA PHE A 53 16.79 -0.89 -9.97
C PHE A 53 16.55 -0.12 -11.27
N GLY A 54 16.09 1.15 -11.20
CA GLY A 54 15.80 1.97 -12.37
C GLY A 54 14.61 1.48 -13.22
N THR A 55 13.73 0.65 -12.65
CA THR A 55 12.65 -0.04 -13.37
C THR A 55 11.31 0.70 -13.30
N LEU A 56 11.13 1.64 -12.36
CA LEU A 56 9.82 2.26 -12.08
C LEU A 56 9.10 2.78 -13.34
N GLY A 57 9.81 3.50 -14.20
CA GLY A 57 9.20 4.12 -15.38
C GLY A 57 8.78 3.13 -16.47
N GLU A 58 9.40 1.95 -16.53
CA GLU A 58 9.00 0.89 -17.45
C GLU A 58 7.92 0.00 -16.84
N GLU A 59 8.08 -0.35 -15.57
CA GLU A 59 7.24 -1.30 -14.85
C GLU A 59 5.79 -0.82 -14.72
N PHE A 60 5.61 0.49 -14.50
CA PHE A 60 4.30 1.12 -14.36
C PHE A 60 3.85 1.88 -15.62
N ARG A 61 4.52 1.67 -16.75
CA ARG A 61 4.21 2.38 -17.99
C ARG A 61 2.80 2.04 -18.48
N GLY A 62 1.97 3.06 -18.65
CA GLY A 62 0.59 2.90 -19.13
C GLY A 62 -0.41 2.49 -18.05
N LEU A 63 0.05 2.23 -16.82
CA LEU A 63 -0.84 2.01 -15.68
C LEU A 63 -1.34 3.35 -15.12
N PRO A 64 -2.59 3.43 -14.65
CA PRO A 64 -3.18 4.64 -14.07
C PRO A 64 -2.70 4.88 -12.63
N VAL A 65 -1.38 4.85 -12.39
CA VAL A 65 -0.77 5.04 -11.07
C VAL A 65 0.17 6.24 -11.07
N ARG A 66 0.29 6.91 -9.93
CA ARG A 66 1.31 7.94 -9.70
C ARG A 66 2.56 7.31 -9.11
N ILE A 67 3.73 7.79 -9.53
CA ILE A 67 5.01 7.31 -9.03
C ILE A 67 5.70 8.45 -8.28
N GLU A 68 6.03 8.22 -7.02
CA GLU A 68 6.80 9.11 -6.17
C GLU A 68 8.16 8.47 -5.87
N ARG A 69 9.24 9.19 -6.17
CA ARG A 69 10.60 8.72 -5.91
C ARG A 69 11.03 9.16 -4.53
N VAL A 70 11.43 8.21 -3.68
CA VAL A 70 11.77 8.48 -2.27
C VAL A 70 13.07 7.80 -1.88
N SER A 71 13.98 8.50 -1.22
CA SER A 71 15.32 7.98 -0.91
C SER A 71 15.40 7.23 0.42
N ASN A 72 14.49 7.51 1.36
CA ASN A 72 14.49 6.95 2.71
C ASN A 72 13.09 7.02 3.34
N GLY A 73 12.92 6.42 4.52
CA GLY A 73 11.63 6.37 5.21
C GLY A 73 11.10 7.74 5.67
N ALA A 74 11.96 8.69 6.03
CA ALA A 74 11.51 10.02 6.44
C ALA A 74 10.95 10.83 5.27
N GLU A 75 11.59 10.76 4.10
CA GLU A 75 11.07 11.37 2.86
C GLU A 75 9.78 10.68 2.41
N LYS A 76 9.69 9.34 2.54
CA LYS A 76 8.47 8.59 2.25
C LYS A 76 7.29 9.07 3.09
N ASP A 77 7.50 9.22 4.39
CA ASP A 77 6.52 9.75 5.34
C ASP A 77 6.14 11.22 5.05
N GLU A 78 7.11 12.08 4.71
CA GLU A 78 6.82 13.46 4.30
C GLU A 78 5.93 13.53 3.07
N ILE A 79 6.21 12.73 2.05
CA ILE A 79 5.37 12.66 0.84
C ILE A 79 4.01 12.05 1.16
N ALA A 80 3.95 11.01 1.99
CA ALA A 80 2.71 10.36 2.39
C ALA A 80 1.74 11.35 3.07
N ARG A 81 2.24 12.22 3.95
CA ARG A 81 1.44 13.31 4.55
C ARG A 81 0.80 14.25 3.52
N GLY A 82 1.44 14.44 2.37
CA GLY A 82 0.88 15.22 1.26
C GLY A 82 -0.39 14.59 0.64
N TYR A 83 -0.66 13.33 0.93
CA TYR A 83 -1.80 12.56 0.44
C TYR A 83 -2.88 12.31 1.51
N GLU A 84 -2.76 12.89 2.71
CA GLU A 84 -3.74 12.72 3.78
C GLU A 84 -5.17 13.16 3.38
N PRO A 85 -6.22 12.41 3.78
CA PRO A 85 -6.15 11.07 4.39
C PRO A 85 -5.83 9.97 3.36
N TYR A 86 -5.03 8.98 3.76
CA TYR A 86 -4.58 7.89 2.88
C TYR A 86 -4.66 6.50 3.55
N ILE A 87 -4.67 5.47 2.71
CA ILE A 87 -4.46 4.06 3.06
C ILE A 87 -3.02 3.71 2.71
N ALA A 88 -2.31 3.00 3.57
CA ALA A 88 -0.93 2.60 3.34
C ALA A 88 -0.77 1.08 3.22
N VAL A 89 0.14 0.66 2.35
CA VAL A 89 0.52 -0.74 2.18
C VAL A 89 2.04 -0.82 2.10
N GLY A 90 2.64 -1.61 3.01
CA GLY A 90 4.09 -1.74 3.13
C GLY A 90 4.52 -3.02 3.82
N ASN A 91 5.82 -3.22 3.98
CA ASN A 91 6.37 -4.38 4.70
C ASN A 91 7.66 -4.07 5.48
N GLY A 92 8.33 -2.95 5.18
CA GLY A 92 9.68 -2.63 5.64
C GLY A 92 9.75 -1.58 6.75
N ASN A 93 10.93 -1.46 7.38
CA ASN A 93 11.19 -0.43 8.39
C ASN A 93 11.09 1.00 7.85
N ASN A 94 11.35 1.20 6.57
CA ASN A 94 11.17 2.48 5.89
C ASN A 94 9.70 2.85 5.65
N ASP A 95 8.76 1.94 5.90
CA ASP A 95 7.32 2.17 5.74
C ASP A 95 6.64 2.53 7.07
N VAL A 96 7.28 2.26 8.21
CA VAL A 96 6.66 2.33 9.55
C VAL A 96 5.94 3.66 9.78
N ALA A 97 6.62 4.79 9.57
CA ALA A 97 6.01 6.11 9.80
C ALA A 97 4.82 6.39 8.85
N MET A 98 4.89 5.94 7.60
CA MET A 98 3.76 6.00 6.66
C MET A 98 2.60 5.10 7.10
N LEU A 99 2.89 3.91 7.63
CA LEU A 99 1.87 2.99 8.14
C LEU A 99 1.18 3.58 9.38
N GLU A 100 1.94 4.11 10.33
CA GLU A 100 1.41 4.74 11.56
C GLU A 100 0.55 5.98 11.28
N GLY A 101 0.85 6.71 10.21
CA GLY A 101 0.10 7.90 9.80
C GLY A 101 -1.14 7.62 8.95
N ALA A 102 -1.36 6.37 8.53
CA ALA A 102 -2.47 6.03 7.65
C ALA A 102 -3.81 5.93 8.39
N GLU A 103 -4.90 6.18 7.69
CA GLU A 103 -6.26 5.92 8.21
C GLU A 103 -6.61 4.42 8.19
N LEU A 104 -5.94 3.67 7.32
CA LEU A 104 -5.93 2.21 7.28
C LEU A 104 -4.57 1.75 6.76
N ALA A 105 -3.89 0.89 7.50
CA ALA A 105 -2.58 0.36 7.16
C ALA A 105 -2.61 -1.16 6.96
N PHE A 106 -2.00 -1.61 5.86
CA PHE A 106 -1.76 -3.03 5.58
C PHE A 106 -0.27 -3.34 5.66
N CYS A 107 0.06 -4.41 6.38
CA CYS A 107 1.39 -5.04 6.31
C CYS A 107 1.34 -6.28 5.43
N VAL A 108 2.25 -6.37 4.45
CA VAL A 108 2.38 -7.53 3.56
C VAL A 108 3.52 -8.43 4.04
N VAL A 109 3.19 -9.64 4.49
CA VAL A 109 4.17 -10.69 4.82
C VAL A 109 4.38 -11.56 3.58
N GLY A 110 5.08 -10.98 2.60
CA GLY A 110 5.40 -11.64 1.33
C GLY A 110 6.64 -12.55 1.41
N PRO A 111 7.19 -12.97 0.26
CA PRO A 111 8.37 -13.84 0.19
C PRO A 111 9.64 -13.23 0.82
N GLU A 112 9.77 -11.91 0.81
CA GLU A 112 10.85 -11.17 1.48
C GLU A 112 10.64 -11.03 3.01
N GLY A 113 9.49 -11.48 3.52
CA GLY A 113 9.05 -11.26 4.89
C GLY A 113 8.57 -9.83 5.14
N ALA A 114 8.36 -9.51 6.42
CA ALA A 114 8.03 -8.16 6.89
C ALA A 114 8.75 -7.89 8.20
N THR A 115 9.01 -6.62 8.50
CA THR A 115 9.61 -6.25 9.78
C THR A 115 8.56 -6.29 10.90
N ILE A 116 9.01 -6.57 12.12
CA ILE A 116 8.13 -6.57 13.29
C ILE A 116 7.50 -5.19 13.48
N ASP A 117 8.29 -4.13 13.26
CA ASP A 117 7.82 -2.75 13.41
C ASP A 117 6.72 -2.42 12.39
N ALA A 118 6.86 -2.81 11.11
CA ALA A 118 5.82 -2.62 10.10
C ALA A 118 4.55 -3.42 10.41
N LEU A 119 4.70 -4.64 10.95
CA LEU A 119 3.58 -5.46 11.38
C LEU A 119 2.80 -4.78 12.52
N LEU A 120 3.50 -4.27 13.53
CA LEU A 120 2.88 -3.61 14.69
C LEU A 120 2.30 -2.22 14.35
N ALA A 121 2.81 -1.57 13.31
CA ALA A 121 2.30 -0.30 12.79
C ALA A 121 1.07 -0.44 11.86
N SER A 122 0.58 -1.68 11.63
CA SER A 122 -0.50 -1.94 10.67
C SER A 122 -1.81 -2.38 11.34
N ASP A 123 -2.94 -2.12 10.68
CA ASP A 123 -4.27 -2.59 11.11
C ASP A 123 -4.58 -4.00 10.64
N VAL A 124 -4.12 -4.34 9.43
CA VAL A 124 -4.38 -5.62 8.77
C VAL A 124 -3.10 -6.21 8.23
N VAL A 125 -2.86 -7.49 8.53
CA VAL A 125 -1.74 -8.24 7.97
C VAL A 125 -2.25 -9.19 6.89
N VAL A 126 -1.62 -9.16 5.72
CA VAL A 126 -1.90 -10.07 4.60
C VAL A 126 -0.63 -10.81 4.18
N LYS A 127 -0.77 -11.93 3.49
CA LYS A 127 0.35 -12.72 2.96
C LYS A 127 0.80 -12.28 1.56
N ASP A 128 -0.04 -11.52 0.88
CA ASP A 128 0.13 -11.10 -0.52
C ASP A 128 -0.63 -9.78 -0.72
N VAL A 129 -0.02 -8.83 -1.42
CA VAL A 129 -0.63 -7.53 -1.71
C VAL A 129 -1.95 -7.63 -2.46
N LYS A 130 -2.13 -8.70 -3.25
CA LYS A 130 -3.38 -8.97 -3.97
C LYS A 130 -4.55 -9.17 -3.02
N ASP A 131 -4.31 -9.72 -1.82
CA ASP A 131 -5.32 -9.85 -0.79
C ASP A 131 -5.73 -8.47 -0.23
N ALA A 132 -4.77 -7.56 0.00
CA ALA A 132 -5.05 -6.19 0.42
C ALA A 132 -5.86 -5.42 -0.64
N ILE A 133 -5.43 -5.48 -1.92
CA ILE A 133 -6.17 -4.84 -3.03
C ILE A 133 -7.58 -5.44 -3.14
N ALA A 134 -7.73 -6.76 -3.00
CA ALA A 134 -9.03 -7.41 -3.03
C ALA A 134 -9.95 -6.99 -1.86
N MET A 135 -9.40 -6.68 -0.68
CA MET A 135 -10.16 -6.13 0.45
C MET A 135 -10.62 -4.68 0.19
N LEU A 136 -9.79 -3.87 -0.48
CA LEU A 136 -10.15 -2.50 -0.88
C LEU A 136 -11.18 -2.48 -2.01
N LEU A 137 -11.13 -3.45 -2.93
CA LEU A 137 -12.11 -3.59 -4.00
C LEU A 137 -13.46 -4.14 -3.49
N ASP A 138 -13.45 -4.94 -2.43
CA ASP A 138 -14.63 -5.53 -1.79
C ASP A 138 -14.68 -5.23 -0.28
N GLU A 139 -15.29 -4.10 0.06
CA GLU A 139 -15.41 -3.58 1.43
C GLU A 139 -15.98 -4.60 2.44
N ARG A 140 -16.76 -5.58 1.98
CA ARG A 140 -17.32 -6.64 2.86
C ARG A 140 -16.23 -7.45 3.54
N LYS A 141 -15.11 -7.70 2.85
CA LYS A 141 -13.96 -8.42 3.42
C LYS A 141 -13.32 -7.59 4.52
N LEU A 142 -13.09 -6.31 4.25
CA LEU A 142 -12.51 -5.40 5.22
C LEU A 142 -13.39 -5.23 6.46
N ILE A 143 -14.70 -5.05 6.27
CA ILE A 143 -15.67 -5.00 7.36
C ILE A 143 -15.63 -6.30 8.18
N ALA A 144 -15.58 -7.47 7.53
CA ALA A 144 -15.53 -8.74 8.25
C ALA A 144 -14.28 -8.87 9.14
N THR A 145 -13.15 -8.33 8.69
CA THR A 145 -11.87 -8.33 9.42
C THR A 145 -11.86 -7.33 10.59
N LEU A 146 -12.36 -6.11 10.38
CA LEU A 146 -12.14 -4.99 11.29
C LEU A 146 -13.33 -4.64 12.20
N ARG A 147 -14.53 -5.19 11.98
CA ARG A 147 -15.77 -4.79 12.70
C ARG A 147 -15.81 -5.07 14.23
N GLY A 148 -14.70 -5.52 14.81
CA GLY A 148 -14.58 -6.02 16.18
C GLY A 148 -14.76 -4.96 17.24
#